data_AF-A0A950GB95-F1
#
_entry.id   AF-A0A950GB95-F1
#
_cell.length_a   1.000
_cell.length_b   1.000
_cell.length_c   1.000
_cell.angle_alpha   90.00
_cell.angle_beta   90.00
_cell.angle_gamma   90.00
#
_symmetry.space_group_name_H-M   'P 1'
#
loop_
_entity.id
_entity.type
_entity.pdbx_description
1 polymer ?
#
loop_
_entity_poly.entity_id
_entity_poly.type
_entity_poly.pdbx_seq_one_letter_code
_entity_poly.pdbx_strand_id
1 'polypeptide(L)' 'LMATLERTRLLIIDDWGPEPLSADQRRDLLEIVEDRYEKGSLLITSQVPVTAWTTLHKSRSDWC' A
#
# COMPACT_ATOMS: atom_id res chain seq x y z
N LEU A 1 -2.24 16.67 3.23
CA LEU A 1 -2.27 15.52 2.32
C LEU A 1 -3.17 14.41 2.88
N MET A 2 -2.89 13.88 4.08
CA MET A 2 -3.74 12.82 4.70
C MET A 2 -5.21 13.20 4.85
N ALA A 3 -5.52 14.40 5.38
CA ALA A 3 -6.90 14.90 5.47
C ALA A 3 -7.65 14.99 4.10
N THR A 4 -6.92 15.07 2.99
CA THR A 4 -7.49 15.07 1.64
C THR A 4 -7.77 13.64 1.16
N LEU A 5 -6.89 12.69 1.50
CA LEU A 5 -7.03 11.28 1.17
C LEU A 5 -8.18 10.61 1.96
N GLU A 6 -8.36 10.97 3.23
CA GLU A 6 -9.47 10.49 4.07
C GLU A 6 -10.86 10.82 3.48
N ARG A 7 -11.03 12.04 2.96
CA ARG A 7 -12.29 12.49 2.35
C ARG A 7 -12.58 11.89 0.98
N THR A 8 -11.59 11.21 0.39
CA THR A 8 -11.70 10.64 -0.96
C THR A 8 -12.44 9.31 -0.90
N ARG A 9 -13.56 9.21 -1.62
CA ARG A 9 -14.40 7.98 -1.63
C ARG A 9 -13.70 6.78 -2.26
N LEU A 10 -12.89 7.01 -3.30
CA LEU A 10 -12.10 5.99 -3.98
C LEU A 10 -10.65 6.47 -4.13
N LEU A 11 -9.73 5.78 -3.47
CA LEU A 11 -8.30 5.95 -3.68
C LEU A 11 -7.82 4.88 -4.67
N ILE A 12 -7.05 5.28 -5.66
CA ILE A 12 -6.46 4.38 -6.67
C ILE A 12 -4.95 4.41 -6.50
N ILE A 13 -4.34 3.25 -6.33
CA ILE A 13 -2.89 3.04 -6.38
C ILE A 13 -2.61 2.32 -7.69
N ASP A 14 -1.91 3.01 -8.59
CA ASP A 14 -1.55 2.46 -9.89
C ASP A 14 -0.12 1.88 -9.87
N ASP A 15 0.14 0.92 -10.75
CA ASP A 15 1.45 0.31 -10.98
C ASP A 15 2.10 -0.30 -9.73
N TRP A 16 1.35 -1.13 -9.00
CA TRP A 16 1.85 -1.84 -7.83
C TRP A 16 2.83 -2.95 -8.20
N GLY A 17 4.02 -2.88 -7.60
CA GLY A 17 5.01 -3.94 -7.56
C GLY A 17 6.22 -3.91 -8.51
N PRO A 18 6.65 -2.77 -9.11
CA PRO A 18 7.91 -2.73 -9.85
C PRO A 18 9.13 -2.77 -8.91
N GLU A 19 9.03 -2.18 -7.71
CA GLU A 19 10.12 -2.15 -6.72
C GLU A 19 9.62 -2.39 -5.29
N PRO A 20 10.45 -2.95 -4.39
CA PRO A 20 10.12 -3.06 -2.98
C PRO A 20 9.97 -1.68 -2.34
N LEU A 21 8.82 -1.42 -1.70
CA LEU A 21 8.64 -0.29 -0.80
C LEU A 21 9.69 -0.27 0.32
N SER A 22 10.16 0.92 0.68
CA SER A 22 10.95 1.15 1.88
C SER A 22 10.14 0.86 3.15
N ALA A 23 10.81 0.73 4.29
CA ALA A 23 10.12 0.48 5.56
C ALA A 23 9.08 1.57 5.90
N ASP A 24 9.39 2.83 5.59
CA ASP A 24 8.49 3.96 5.88
C ASP A 24 7.33 4.00 4.88
N GLN A 25 7.58 3.74 3.60
CA GLN A 25 6.51 3.62 2.61
C GLN A 25 5.53 2.48 2.91
N ARG A 26 6.01 1.36 3.47
CA ARG A 26 5.14 0.27 3.94
C ARG A 26 4.28 0.70 5.13
N ARG A 27 4.84 1.48 6.07
CA ARG A 27 4.09 2.02 7.22
C ARG A 27 3.01 3.01 6.76
N ASP A 28 3.37 3.95 5.90
CA ASP A 28 2.44 4.95 5.38
C ASP A 28 1.28 4.29 4.62
N LEU A 29 1.57 3.25 3.83
CA LEU A 29 0.53 2.50 3.13
C LEU A 29 -0.39 1.76 4.11
N LEU A 30 0.16 1.18 5.18
CA LEU A 30 -0.64 0.50 6.19
C LEU A 30 -1.58 1.48 6.89
N GLU A 31 -1.09 2.67 7.25
CA GLU A 31 -1.90 3.75 7.83
C GLU A 31 -3.06 4.13 6.90
N ILE A 32 -2.78 4.31 5.60
CA ILE A 32 -3.81 4.59 4.60
C ILE A 32 -4.85 3.46 4.51
N VAL A 33 -4.42 2.20 4.58
CA VAL A 33 -5.34 1.04 4.54
C VAL A 33 -6.21 1.00 5.79
N GLU A 34 -5.62 1.22 6.96
CA GLU A 34 -6.32 1.25 8.26
C GLU A 34 -7.34 2.38 8.33
N ASP A 35 -6.97 3.59 7.91
CA ASP A 35 -7.87 4.75 7.87
C ASP A 35 -9.06 4.55 6.93
N ARG A 36 -8.90 3.74 5.89
CA ARG A 36 -9.95 3.47 4.90
C ARG A 36 -10.78 2.24 5.22
N TYR A 37 -10.32 1.37 6.12
CA TYR A 37 -11.05 0.17 6.50
C TYR A 37 -12.46 0.55 6.99
N GLU A 38 -13.48 -0.04 6.36
CA GLU A 38 -14.92 0.23 6.59
C GLU A 38 -15.38 1.69 6.32
N LYS A 39 -14.50 2.58 5.86
CA LYS A 39 -14.79 4.01 5.67
C LYS A 39 -14.66 4.49 4.22
N GLY A 40 -13.87 3.81 3.38
CA GLY A 40 -13.65 4.20 1.99
C GLY A 40 -13.12 3.07 1.11
N SER A 41 -13.27 3.20 -0.21
CA SER A 41 -12.84 2.17 -1.17
C SER A 41 -11.38 2.37 -1.59
N LEU A 42 -10.62 1.29 -1.72
CA LEU A 42 -9.25 1.30 -2.24
C LEU A 42 -9.18 0.36 -3.45
N LEU A 43 -8.66 0.86 -4.58
CA LEU A 43 -8.37 0.07 -5.78
C LEU A 43 -6.86 0.07 -6.00
N ILE A 44 -6.29 -1.12 -6.19
CA ILE A 44 -4.86 -1.28 -6.48
C ILE A 44 -4.75 -2.01 -7.82
N THR A 45 -4.03 -1.42 -8.77
CA THR A 45 -3.62 -2.10 -10.00
C THR A 45 -2.22 -2.66 -9.79
N SER A 46 -1.96 -3.89 -10.24
CA SER A 46 -0.66 -4.54 -10.05
C SER A 46 -0.22 -5.29 -11.28
N GLN A 47 1.08 -5.21 -11.57
CA GLN A 47 1.76 -5.99 -12.61
C GLN A 47 2.18 -7.38 -12.13
N VAL A 48 2.07 -7.65 -10.82
CA VAL A 48 2.46 -8.91 -10.20
C VAL A 48 1.25 -9.59 -9.52
N PRO A 49 1.22 -10.92 -9.42
CA PRO A 49 0.16 -11.62 -8.71
C PRO A 49 0.04 -11.16 -7.25
N VAL A 50 -1.19 -11.08 -6.71
CA VAL A 50 -1.45 -10.70 -5.30
C VAL A 50 -0.64 -11.56 -4.32
N THR A 51 -0.49 -12.85 -4.62
CA THR A 51 0.30 -13.79 -3.82
C THR A 51 1.79 -13.43 -3.74
N ALA A 52 2.30 -12.61 -4.66
CA ALA A 52 3.69 -12.15 -4.69
C ALA A 52 3.92 -10.85 -3.89
N TRP A 53 2.86 -10.12 -3.51
CA TRP A 53 2.99 -8.80 -2.87
C TRP A 53 3.79 -8.86 -1.58
N THR A 54 3.49 -9.81 -0.69
CA THR A 54 4.21 -9.96 0.58
C THR A 54 5.68 -10.30 0.35
N THR A 55 5.98 -11.16 -0.63
CA THR A 55 7.36 -11.55 -0.94
C THR A 55 8.15 -10.40 -1.55
N LEU A 56 7.52 -9.60 -2.42
CA LEU A 56 8.15 -8.45 -3.06
C LEU A 56 8.59 -7.38 -2.04
N HIS A 57 7.77 -7.13 -1.02
CA HIS A 57 8.01 -6.08 -0.04
C HIS A 57 8.77 -6.54 1.20
N LYS A 58 9.24 -7.80 1.24
CA LYS A 58 10.16 -8.27 2.28
C LYS A 58 11.57 -7.79 1.95
N SER A 59 12.11 -6.86 2.75
CA SER A 59 13.52 -6.50 2.65
C SER A 59 14.37 -7.51 3.42
N ARG A 60 15.57 -7.84 2.88
CA ARG A 60 16.59 -8.64 3.60
C ARG A 60 17.02 -8.00 4.92
N SER A 61 16.79 -6.70 5.12
CA SER A 61 17.14 -5.96 6.33
C SER A 61 16.11 -6.06 7.47
N ASP A 62 14.93 -6.66 7.25
CA ASP A 62 13.88 -6.79 8.27
C ASP A 62 14.14 -7.97 9.25
N TRP A 63 15.31 -8.62 9.13
CA TRP A 63 15.75 -9.80 9.91
C TRP A 63 16.90 -9.52 10.90
N CYS A 64 17.33 -8.27 11.05
CA CYS A 64 18.33 -7.87 12.02
C CYS A 64 17.72 -6.96 13.09
#